data_AF-A0A3B6JFW6-F1
#
_entry.id   AF-A0A3B6JFW6-F1
#
_cell.length_a   1.000
_cell.length_b   1.000
_cell.length_c   1.000
_cell.angle_alpha   90.00
_cell.angle_beta   90.00
_cell.angle_gamma   90.00
#
_symmetry.space_group_name_H-M   'P 1'
#
loop_
_entity.id
_entity.type
_entity.pdbx_description
1 polymer ?
#
loop_
_entity_poly.entity_id
_entity_poly.type
_entity_poly.pdbx_seq_one_letter_code
_entity_poly.pdbx_strand_id
1 'polypeptide(L)'
;MAETVDFASGDGEAWRAALDAYDRRLAALDKPDLLDADSFYRHDLPLLLHRRDPDPYLAKPELVQLMQWKLSRGKWRPRLMDFVKSLDDKVVESASRKAFAALPDLSKAITELTVLKGVGPATASAVLAAYAPDVAPFMSDEAMVAALGNVKEYTLKQYLAFAEKLQAKAEELSVGGESLTPSDVERALWSSAIASKPPKAPAGGKRKR
;
A
#
# COMPACT_ATOMS: atom_id res chain seq x y z
N MET A 1 -1.01 -0.68 26.66
CA MET A 1 -0.45 0.59 26.12
C MET A 1 -1.17 0.89 24.82
N ALA A 2 -1.32 2.15 24.42
CA ALA A 2 -1.98 2.46 23.16
C ALA A 2 -1.06 2.05 22.00
N GLU A 3 -1.42 1.01 21.24
CA GLU A 3 -0.62 0.46 20.13
C GLU A 3 -0.78 1.30 18.85
N THR A 4 -0.99 2.61 19.00
CA THR A 4 -1.22 3.58 17.93
C THR A 4 -0.06 4.55 17.91
N VAL A 5 0.40 4.92 16.71
CA VAL A 5 1.49 5.87 16.51
C VAL A 5 1.03 7.06 15.68
N ASP A 6 1.58 8.23 16.00
CA ASP A 6 1.46 9.45 15.20
C ASP A 6 2.76 9.69 14.40
N PHE A 7 2.66 10.33 13.25
CA PHE A 7 3.81 10.58 12.38
C PHE A 7 4.93 11.39 13.06
N ALA A 8 4.60 12.28 13.99
CA ALA A 8 5.58 13.08 14.72
C ALA A 8 6.36 12.27 15.77
N SER A 9 5.94 11.04 16.09
CA SER A 9 6.62 10.19 17.07
C SER A 9 7.99 9.72 16.57
N GLY A 10 9.01 9.86 17.43
CA GLY A 10 10.33 9.24 17.28
C GLY A 10 10.49 7.94 18.08
N ASP A 11 9.40 7.43 18.68
CA ASP A 11 9.44 6.20 19.49
C ASP A 11 9.37 4.95 18.60
N GLY A 12 10.53 4.38 18.29
CA GLY A 12 10.66 3.16 17.49
C GLY A 12 9.88 1.95 18.05
N GLU A 13 9.73 1.83 19.36
CA GLU A 13 8.96 0.73 19.97
C GLU A 13 7.47 0.88 19.67
N ALA A 14 6.93 2.10 19.76
CA ALA A 14 5.54 2.39 19.39
C ALA A 14 5.24 2.10 17.91
N TRP A 15 6.19 2.42 17.02
CA TRP A 15 6.07 2.11 15.59
C TRP A 15 6.02 0.59 15.33
N ARG A 16 6.89 -0.18 15.99
CA ARG A 16 6.90 -1.65 15.90
C ARG A 16 5.65 -2.27 16.50
N ALA A 17 5.21 -1.81 17.67
CA ALA A 17 3.98 -2.27 18.29
C ALA A 17 2.74 -2.01 17.39
N ALA A 18 2.71 -0.86 16.70
CA ALA A 18 1.67 -0.57 15.73
C ALA A 18 1.75 -1.47 14.49
N LEU A 19 2.95 -1.80 14.01
CA LEU A 19 3.17 -2.73 12.90
C LEU A 19 2.77 -4.17 13.28
N ASP A 20 3.20 -4.67 14.44
CA ASP A 20 2.83 -5.99 14.97
C ASP A 20 1.32 -6.13 15.21
N ALA A 21 0.65 -4.99 15.43
CA ALA A 21 -0.80 -4.94 15.54
C ALA A 21 -1.56 -5.16 14.22
N TYR A 22 -0.88 -5.12 13.08
CA TYR A 22 -1.52 -5.06 11.77
C TYR A 22 -2.45 -6.24 11.52
N ASP A 23 -1.97 -7.48 11.71
CA ASP A 23 -2.74 -8.69 11.38
C ASP A 23 -3.99 -8.84 12.25
N ARG A 24 -3.87 -8.61 13.56
CA ARG A 24 -5.04 -8.64 14.46
C ARG A 24 -6.06 -7.55 14.12
N ARG A 25 -5.61 -6.36 13.67
CA ARG A 25 -6.49 -5.25 13.31
C ARG A 25 -7.18 -5.51 11.98
N LEU A 26 -6.47 -6.10 11.03
CA LEU A 26 -7.03 -6.54 9.76
C LEU A 26 -8.12 -7.61 10.00
N ALA A 27 -7.85 -8.59 10.87
CA ALA A 27 -8.81 -9.63 11.24
C ALA A 27 -10.06 -9.04 11.93
N ALA A 28 -9.88 -8.05 12.80
CA ALA A 28 -10.98 -7.37 13.49
C ALA A 28 -11.90 -6.55 12.56
N LEU A 29 -11.54 -6.33 11.29
CA LEU A 29 -12.42 -5.66 10.32
C LEU A 29 -13.57 -6.55 9.84
N ASP A 30 -13.54 -7.86 10.13
CA ASP A 30 -14.55 -8.85 9.73
C ASP A 30 -14.84 -8.83 8.22
N LYS A 31 -13.76 -8.86 7.43
CA LYS A 31 -13.77 -8.85 5.96
C LYS A 31 -12.91 -10.00 5.42
N PRO A 32 -13.47 -11.21 5.25
CA PRO A 32 -12.70 -12.38 4.82
C PRO A 32 -12.00 -12.14 3.48
N ASP A 33 -12.69 -11.56 2.49
CA ASP A 33 -12.10 -11.21 1.19
C ASP A 33 -10.88 -10.28 1.28
N LEU A 34 -10.79 -9.45 2.33
CA LEU A 34 -9.65 -8.56 2.53
C LEU A 34 -8.47 -9.31 3.17
N LEU A 35 -8.72 -10.27 4.06
CA LEU A 35 -7.67 -11.07 4.68
C LEU A 35 -6.89 -11.87 3.62
N ASP A 36 -7.62 -12.58 2.77
CA ASP A 36 -7.00 -13.39 1.70
C ASP A 36 -6.26 -12.50 0.70
N ALA A 37 -6.88 -11.39 0.29
CA ALA A 37 -6.27 -10.45 -0.65
C ALA A 37 -5.03 -9.76 -0.07
N ASP A 38 -5.00 -9.52 1.24
CA ASP A 38 -3.84 -8.93 1.92
C ASP A 38 -2.71 -9.93 2.09
N SER A 39 -3.03 -11.20 2.40
CA SER A 39 -2.04 -12.27 2.42
C SER A 39 -1.36 -12.41 1.06
N PHE A 40 -2.13 -12.42 -0.02
CA PHE A 40 -1.58 -12.40 -1.38
C PHE A 40 -0.67 -11.20 -1.61
N TYR A 41 -1.13 -9.98 -1.29
CA TYR A 41 -0.36 -8.76 -1.53
C TYR A 41 0.95 -8.69 -0.74
N ARG A 42 0.95 -9.10 0.54
CA ARG A 42 2.12 -8.97 1.41
C ARG A 42 3.09 -10.14 1.34
N HIS A 43 2.62 -11.34 1.00
CA HIS A 43 3.44 -12.55 1.09
C HIS A 43 3.66 -13.19 -0.28
N ASP A 44 2.60 -13.43 -1.06
CA ASP A 44 2.73 -14.15 -2.33
C ASP A 44 3.29 -13.27 -3.45
N LEU A 45 2.75 -12.06 -3.59
CA LEU A 45 3.10 -11.16 -4.68
C LEU A 45 4.59 -10.77 -4.67
N PRO A 46 5.21 -10.34 -3.56
CA PRO A 46 6.64 -10.05 -3.53
C PRO A 46 7.47 -11.26 -3.97
N LEU A 47 7.14 -12.47 -3.49
CA LEU A 47 7.85 -13.68 -3.88
C LEU A 47 7.70 -13.99 -5.38
N LEU A 48 6.51 -13.79 -5.94
CA LEU A 48 6.27 -13.98 -7.38
C LEU A 48 7.08 -13.00 -8.24
N LEU A 49 7.19 -11.74 -7.81
CA LEU A 49 7.95 -10.72 -8.52
C LEU A 49 9.46 -11.05 -8.50
N HIS A 50 10.02 -11.32 -7.32
CA HIS A 50 11.46 -11.60 -7.16
C HIS A 50 11.88 -12.96 -7.76
N ARG A 51 10.97 -13.93 -7.87
CA ARG A 51 11.24 -15.19 -8.61
C ARG A 51 11.56 -14.97 -10.09
N ARG A 52 11.25 -13.80 -10.64
CA ARG A 52 11.50 -13.43 -12.04
C ARG A 52 12.77 -12.60 -12.22
N ASP A 53 13.52 -12.35 -11.14
CA ASP A 53 14.81 -11.65 -11.23
C ASP A 53 15.79 -12.40 -12.15
N PRO A 54 16.63 -11.68 -12.93
CA PRO A 54 16.88 -10.24 -12.89
C PRO A 54 15.95 -9.38 -13.77
N ASP A 55 14.91 -9.98 -14.38
CA ASP A 55 13.95 -9.26 -15.24
C ASP A 55 12.53 -9.39 -14.66
N PRO A 56 12.27 -8.76 -13.50
CA PRO A 56 11.00 -8.85 -12.80
C PRO A 56 9.88 -8.16 -13.57
N TYR A 57 8.67 -8.68 -13.42
CA TYR A 57 7.48 -8.11 -14.03
C TYR A 57 6.22 -8.52 -13.26
N LEU A 58 5.20 -7.68 -13.37
CA LEU A 58 3.86 -7.95 -12.87
C LEU A 58 3.01 -8.57 -13.98
N ALA A 59 2.45 -9.74 -13.73
CA ALA A 59 1.49 -10.35 -14.65
C ALA A 59 0.09 -9.72 -14.46
N LYS A 60 -0.74 -9.70 -15.51
CA LYS A 60 -2.10 -9.14 -15.41
C LYS A 60 -2.95 -9.77 -14.29
N PRO A 61 -2.99 -11.11 -14.08
CA PRO A 61 -3.75 -11.70 -12.98
C PRO A 61 -3.30 -11.20 -11.61
N GLU A 62 -2.02 -10.88 -11.45
CA GLU A 62 -1.45 -10.33 -10.21
C GLU A 62 -1.86 -8.87 -10.03
N LEU A 63 -1.84 -8.06 -11.09
CA LEU A 63 -2.35 -6.68 -11.05
C LEU A 63 -3.85 -6.64 -10.71
N VAL A 64 -4.65 -7.59 -11.21
CA VAL A 64 -6.07 -7.72 -10.87
C VAL A 64 -6.25 -8.00 -9.37
N GLN A 65 -5.48 -8.95 -8.81
CA GLN A 65 -5.55 -9.27 -7.38
C GLN A 65 -5.06 -8.12 -6.50
N LEU A 66 -3.97 -7.44 -6.89
CA LEU A 66 -3.49 -6.23 -6.21
C LEU A 66 -4.56 -5.13 -6.23
N MET A 67 -5.23 -4.91 -7.36
CA MET A 67 -6.33 -3.95 -7.44
C MET A 67 -7.49 -4.34 -6.52
N GLN A 68 -7.81 -5.64 -6.44
CA GLN A 68 -8.86 -6.15 -5.55
C GLN A 68 -8.52 -5.86 -4.09
N TRP A 69 -7.29 -6.20 -3.66
CA TRP A 69 -6.77 -5.86 -2.33
C TRP A 69 -6.90 -4.36 -2.04
N LYS A 70 -6.39 -3.51 -2.93
CA LYS A 70 -6.39 -2.05 -2.75
C LYS A 70 -7.80 -1.48 -2.59
N LEU A 71 -8.76 -1.96 -3.40
CA LEU A 71 -10.14 -1.51 -3.34
C LEU A 71 -10.88 -2.04 -2.10
N SER A 72 -10.52 -3.23 -1.60
CA SER A 72 -11.04 -3.81 -0.35
C SER A 72 -10.51 -3.10 0.91
N ARG A 73 -9.24 -2.69 0.88
CA ARG A 73 -8.55 -1.96 1.97
C ARG A 73 -9.01 -0.50 2.06
N GLY A 74 -9.33 0.12 0.92
CA GLY A 74 -9.69 1.54 0.81
C GLY A 74 -11.11 1.82 0.30
N LYS A 75 -11.26 2.90 -0.47
CA LYS A 75 -12.53 3.29 -1.08
C LYS A 75 -12.83 2.45 -2.33
N TRP A 76 -13.92 1.70 -2.30
CA TRP A 76 -14.37 0.89 -3.43
C TRP A 76 -14.69 1.74 -4.67
N ARG A 77 -14.06 1.41 -5.81
CA ARG A 77 -14.24 2.06 -7.12
C ARG A 77 -14.25 1.00 -8.22
N PRO A 78 -15.40 0.38 -8.52
CA PRO A 78 -15.47 -0.84 -9.33
C PRO A 78 -14.97 -0.65 -10.76
N ARG A 79 -15.14 0.54 -11.34
CA ARG A 79 -14.65 0.86 -12.70
C ARG A 79 -13.13 0.66 -12.87
N LEU A 80 -12.34 0.80 -11.81
CA LEU A 80 -10.89 0.55 -11.88
C LEU A 80 -10.59 -0.93 -12.12
N MET A 81 -11.43 -1.82 -11.59
CA MET A 81 -11.31 -3.25 -11.81
C MET A 81 -11.58 -3.61 -13.27
N ASP A 82 -12.60 -3.00 -13.88
CA ASP A 82 -12.94 -3.23 -15.29
C ASP A 82 -11.79 -2.81 -16.22
N PHE A 83 -11.16 -1.66 -15.92
CA PHE A 83 -10.00 -1.21 -16.70
C PHE A 83 -8.84 -2.18 -16.62
N VAL A 84 -8.46 -2.62 -15.41
CA VAL A 84 -7.33 -3.54 -15.23
C VAL A 84 -7.61 -4.89 -15.90
N LYS A 85 -8.83 -5.43 -15.76
CA LYS A 85 -9.24 -6.69 -16.42
C LYS A 85 -9.19 -6.60 -17.95
N SER A 86 -9.41 -5.42 -18.52
CA SER A 86 -9.36 -5.17 -19.96
C SER A 86 -7.96 -4.93 -20.53
N LEU A 87 -6.92 -4.86 -19.70
CA LEU A 87 -5.55 -4.68 -20.16
C LEU A 87 -5.04 -5.93 -20.90
N ASP A 88 -4.14 -5.69 -21.85
CA ASP A 88 -3.34 -6.73 -22.48
C ASP A 88 -2.16 -7.12 -21.58
N ASP A 89 -1.89 -8.42 -21.48
CA ASP A 89 -0.84 -8.95 -20.59
C ASP A 89 0.53 -8.36 -20.93
N LYS A 90 0.87 -8.26 -22.22
CA LYS A 90 2.18 -7.75 -22.65
C LYS A 90 2.38 -6.28 -22.28
N VAL A 91 1.29 -5.51 -22.26
CA VAL A 91 1.33 -4.10 -21.86
C VAL A 91 1.60 -3.98 -20.35
N VAL A 92 0.98 -4.83 -19.53
CA VAL A 92 1.23 -4.86 -18.08
C VAL A 92 2.67 -5.28 -17.79
N GLU A 93 3.15 -6.35 -18.44
CA GLU A 93 4.53 -6.81 -18.28
C GLU A 93 5.53 -5.73 -18.74
N SER A 94 5.32 -5.15 -19.91
CA SER A 94 6.23 -4.12 -20.43
C SER A 94 6.29 -2.88 -19.54
N ALA A 95 5.17 -2.42 -18.99
CA ALA A 95 5.15 -1.25 -18.12
C ALA A 95 5.84 -1.55 -16.78
N SER A 96 5.55 -2.71 -16.19
CA SER A 96 6.14 -3.11 -14.90
C SER A 96 7.65 -3.38 -14.98
N ARG A 97 8.15 -4.04 -16.04
CA ARG A 97 9.60 -4.20 -16.27
C ARG A 97 10.33 -2.86 -16.25
N LYS A 98 9.83 -1.89 -17.03
CA LYS A 98 10.42 -0.54 -17.10
C LYS A 98 10.36 0.17 -15.76
N ALA A 99 9.27 0.00 -15.02
CA ALA A 99 9.10 0.61 -13.72
C ALA A 99 10.07 0.05 -12.68
N PHE A 100 10.23 -1.29 -12.62
CA PHE A 100 11.17 -1.92 -11.70
C PHE A 100 12.62 -1.59 -12.06
N ALA A 101 12.97 -1.59 -13.34
CA ALA A 101 14.30 -1.18 -13.82
C ALA A 101 14.59 0.33 -13.61
N ALA A 102 13.58 1.15 -13.37
CA ALA A 102 13.76 2.58 -13.07
C ALA A 102 14.09 2.85 -11.60
N LEU A 103 13.89 1.90 -10.70
CA LEU A 103 14.21 2.09 -9.28
C LEU A 103 15.73 2.33 -9.09
N PRO A 104 16.13 3.21 -8.15
CA PRO A 104 15.31 3.89 -7.15
C PRO A 104 14.64 5.21 -7.61
N ASP A 105 14.63 5.56 -8.90
CA ASP A 105 13.92 6.74 -9.42
C ASP A 105 12.40 6.52 -9.40
N LEU A 106 11.79 6.90 -8.27
CA LEU A 106 10.36 6.81 -8.03
C LEU A 106 9.52 7.64 -9.02
N SER A 107 10.06 8.75 -9.51
CA SER A 107 9.34 9.62 -10.46
C SER A 107 9.14 8.89 -11.78
N LYS A 108 10.23 8.32 -12.30
CA LYS A 108 10.23 7.52 -13.51
C LYS A 108 9.43 6.22 -13.34
N ALA A 109 9.65 5.50 -12.24
CA ALA A 109 8.98 4.23 -11.97
C ALA A 109 7.44 4.36 -11.91
N ILE A 110 6.92 5.40 -11.24
CA ILE A 110 5.49 5.68 -11.23
C ILE A 110 4.99 6.04 -12.64
N THR A 111 5.74 6.88 -13.36
CA THR A 111 5.36 7.31 -14.71
C THR A 111 5.19 6.12 -15.65
N GLU A 112 6.11 5.16 -15.62
CA GLU A 112 6.04 3.91 -16.42
C GLU A 112 4.80 3.07 -16.11
N LEU A 113 4.31 3.06 -14.87
CA LEU A 113 3.09 2.31 -14.49
C LEU A 113 1.80 3.08 -14.80
N THR A 114 1.83 4.42 -14.75
CA THR A 114 0.63 5.25 -14.97
C THR A 114 0.16 5.31 -16.42
N VAL A 115 0.92 4.72 -17.35
CA VAL A 115 0.45 4.49 -18.74
C VAL A 115 -0.67 3.44 -18.80
N LEU A 116 -0.78 2.57 -17.79
CA LEU A 116 -1.80 1.53 -17.71
C LEU A 116 -3.14 2.13 -17.34
N LYS A 117 -4.16 1.91 -18.17
CA LYS A 117 -5.51 2.41 -17.91
C LYS A 117 -6.03 1.84 -16.57
N GLY A 118 -6.48 2.74 -15.69
CA GLY A 118 -6.95 2.39 -14.34
C GLY A 118 -5.84 2.35 -13.27
N VAL A 119 -4.58 2.55 -13.64
CA VAL A 119 -3.44 2.66 -12.73
C VAL A 119 -3.04 4.13 -12.63
N GLY A 120 -3.35 4.76 -11.50
CA GLY A 120 -2.82 6.08 -11.13
C GLY A 120 -1.66 5.96 -10.13
N PRO A 121 -1.07 7.09 -9.66
CA PRO A 121 0.05 7.08 -8.70
C PRO A 121 -0.18 6.23 -7.45
N ALA A 122 -1.42 6.22 -6.93
CA ALA A 122 -1.76 5.37 -5.79
C ALA A 122 -1.72 3.87 -6.10
N THR A 123 -2.10 3.43 -7.29
CA THR A 123 -2.03 2.00 -7.65
C THR A 123 -0.61 1.63 -8.08
N ALA A 124 0.08 2.53 -8.79
CA ALA A 124 1.47 2.36 -9.17
C ALA A 124 2.38 2.20 -7.94
N SER A 125 2.19 3.01 -6.90
CA SER A 125 2.95 2.88 -5.64
C SER A 125 2.70 1.56 -4.91
N ALA A 126 1.51 0.96 -5.00
CA ALA A 126 1.27 -0.38 -4.46
C ALA A 126 2.08 -1.46 -5.21
N VAL A 127 2.18 -1.34 -6.55
CA VAL A 127 3.00 -2.24 -7.36
C VAL A 127 4.47 -2.11 -6.98
N LEU A 128 4.97 -0.87 -6.83
CA LEU A 128 6.36 -0.64 -6.42
C LEU A 128 6.64 -1.10 -4.99
N ALA A 129 5.72 -0.87 -4.04
CA ALA A 129 5.88 -1.30 -2.66
C ALA A 129 5.90 -2.82 -2.49
N ALA A 130 5.20 -3.56 -3.35
CA ALA A 130 5.27 -5.02 -3.36
C ALA A 130 6.62 -5.56 -3.88
N TYR A 131 7.33 -4.78 -4.73
CA TYR A 131 8.62 -5.17 -5.29
C TYR A 131 9.81 -4.64 -4.48
N ALA A 132 9.82 -3.36 -4.13
CA ALA A 132 10.92 -2.69 -3.42
C ALA A 132 10.38 -1.94 -2.19
N PRO A 133 9.97 -2.66 -1.13
CA PRO A 133 9.33 -2.06 0.05
C PRO A 133 10.25 -1.10 0.81
N ASP A 134 11.56 -1.29 0.69
CA ASP A 134 12.67 -0.49 1.21
C ASP A 134 12.83 0.86 0.47
N VAL A 135 12.36 0.95 -0.77
CA VAL A 135 12.45 2.17 -1.59
C VAL A 135 11.11 2.86 -1.72
N ALA A 136 10.04 2.11 -2.01
CA ALA A 136 8.75 2.67 -2.40
C ALA A 136 7.67 2.34 -1.36
N PRO A 137 7.13 3.32 -0.62
CA PRO A 137 5.96 3.11 0.22
C PRO A 137 4.65 3.14 -0.59
N PHE A 138 3.63 2.40 -0.13
CA PHE A 138 2.30 2.49 -0.72
C PHE A 138 1.61 3.81 -0.33
N MET A 139 1.05 4.52 -1.31
CA MET A 139 0.32 5.78 -1.10
C MET A 139 -1.10 5.55 -0.53
N SER A 140 -1.20 5.07 0.71
CA SER A 140 -2.47 4.87 1.41
C SER A 140 -3.06 6.18 1.93
N ASP A 141 -4.39 6.27 1.99
CA ASP A 141 -5.09 7.45 2.50
C ASP A 141 -4.69 7.78 3.94
N GLU A 142 -4.60 6.76 4.79
CA GLU A 142 -4.23 6.87 6.20
C GLU A 142 -2.82 7.45 6.36
N ALA A 143 -1.83 6.90 5.65
CA ALA A 143 -0.45 7.37 5.73
C ALA A 143 -0.29 8.77 5.10
N MET A 144 -0.99 9.05 3.99
CA MET A 144 -1.02 10.38 3.37
C MET A 144 -1.55 11.45 4.33
N VAL A 145 -2.64 11.15 5.04
CA VAL A 145 -3.21 12.08 6.03
C VAL A 145 -2.23 12.30 7.18
N ALA A 146 -1.62 11.24 7.70
CA ALA A 146 -0.66 11.34 8.80
C ALA A 146 0.62 12.11 8.42
N ALA A 147 1.19 11.83 7.24
CA ALA A 147 2.46 12.43 6.81
C ALA A 147 2.29 13.84 6.21
N LEU A 148 1.20 14.11 5.49
CA LEU A 148 0.99 15.36 4.73
C LEU A 148 -0.13 16.27 5.26
N GLY A 149 -0.93 15.80 6.21
CA GLY A 149 -1.81 16.67 7.02
C GLY A 149 -3.15 17.10 6.42
N ASN A 150 -3.52 16.72 5.17
CA ASN A 150 -4.92 16.65 4.66
C ASN A 150 -5.06 16.48 3.13
N VAL A 151 -3.97 16.37 2.37
CA VAL A 151 -4.06 16.43 0.90
C VAL A 151 -4.30 15.05 0.29
N LYS A 152 -5.57 14.68 0.07
CA LYS A 152 -5.95 13.47 -0.71
C LYS A 152 -5.86 13.70 -2.22
N GLU A 153 -4.70 14.16 -2.67
CA GLU A 153 -4.40 14.33 -4.09
C GLU A 153 -3.50 13.20 -4.57
N TYR A 154 -4.03 12.35 -5.43
CA TYR A 154 -3.31 11.20 -5.99
C TYR A 154 -2.49 11.61 -7.22
N THR A 155 -1.61 12.60 -7.06
CA THR A 155 -0.71 13.10 -8.13
C THR A 155 0.71 12.57 -7.92
N LEU A 156 1.51 12.57 -8.99
CA LEU A 156 2.92 12.19 -8.91
C LEU A 156 3.69 13.08 -7.91
N LYS A 157 3.48 14.40 -7.97
CA LYS A 157 4.12 15.37 -7.06
C LYS A 157 3.85 15.03 -5.59
N GLN A 158 2.60 14.71 -5.27
CA GLN A 158 2.20 14.36 -3.90
C GLN A 158 2.78 13.02 -3.47
N TYR A 159 2.83 12.03 -4.37
CA TYR A 159 3.48 10.76 -4.09
C TYR A 159 4.97 10.94 -3.77
N LEU A 160 5.70 11.77 -4.52
CA LEU A 160 7.13 11.99 -4.27
C LEU A 160 7.37 12.65 -2.90
N ALA A 161 6.60 13.69 -2.56
CA ALA A 161 6.68 14.33 -1.24
C ALA A 161 6.30 13.38 -0.09
N PHE A 162 5.33 12.49 -0.34
CA PHE A 162 4.96 11.43 0.60
C PHE A 162 6.07 10.40 0.78
N ALA A 163 6.63 9.90 -0.31
CA ALA A 163 7.68 8.87 -0.28
C ALA A 163 8.94 9.37 0.43
N GLU A 164 9.37 10.61 0.13
CA GLU A 164 10.51 11.25 0.80
C GLU A 164 10.32 11.31 2.33
N LYS A 165 9.12 11.70 2.79
CA LYS A 165 8.82 11.73 4.23
C LYS A 165 8.85 10.36 4.89
N LEU A 166 8.33 9.33 4.22
CA LEU A 166 8.32 7.98 4.76
C LEU A 166 9.71 7.35 4.74
N GLN A 167 10.54 7.66 3.73
CA GLN A 167 11.95 7.28 3.70
C GLN A 167 12.72 7.92 4.86
N ALA A 168 12.60 9.24 5.04
CA ALA A 168 13.24 9.93 6.16
C ALA A 168 12.77 9.39 7.53
N LYS A 169 11.47 9.09 7.67
CA LYS A 169 10.94 8.49 8.91
C LYS A 169 11.45 7.06 9.12
N ALA A 170 11.53 6.25 8.07
CA ALA A 170 12.10 4.91 8.13
C ALA A 170 13.58 4.95 8.59
N GLU A 171 14.37 5.88 8.04
CA GLU A 171 15.75 6.10 8.44
C GLU A 171 15.87 6.56 9.91
N GLU A 172 15.05 7.53 10.33
CA GLU A 172 15.01 8.03 11.71
C GLU A 172 14.75 6.90 12.73
N LEU A 173 13.84 5.98 12.41
CA LEU A 173 13.44 4.90 13.30
C LEU A 173 14.39 3.69 13.28
N SER A 174 15.27 3.62 12.28
CA SER A 174 16.21 2.52 12.10
C SER A 174 17.44 2.70 12.99
N VAL A 175 17.28 2.40 14.29
CA VAL A 175 18.35 2.51 15.31
C VAL A 175 18.77 1.11 15.79
N GLY A 176 20.07 0.91 16.00
CA GLY A 176 20.58 -0.28 16.72
C GLY A 176 20.49 -1.61 15.97
N GLY A 177 20.34 -1.59 14.64
CA GLY A 177 20.30 -2.80 13.80
C GLY A 177 18.89 -3.30 13.44
N GLU A 178 17.84 -2.67 13.97
CA GLU A 178 16.45 -2.97 13.62
C GLU A 178 15.94 -1.91 12.63
N SER A 179 16.02 -2.22 11.34
CA SER A 179 15.58 -1.29 10.28
C SER A 179 14.10 -1.42 9.98
N LEU A 180 13.40 -0.29 9.88
CA LEU A 180 12.07 -0.21 9.30
C LEU A 180 12.17 0.26 7.85
N THR A 181 11.38 -0.34 6.96
CA THR A 181 11.25 0.13 5.59
C THR A 181 10.22 1.27 5.49
N PRO A 182 10.23 2.09 4.42
CA PRO A 182 9.13 3.02 4.14
C PRO A 182 7.76 2.33 4.11
N SER A 183 7.70 1.08 3.62
CA SER A 183 6.48 0.28 3.65
C SER A 183 6.06 -0.16 5.05
N ASP A 184 7.00 -0.39 5.97
CA ASP A 184 6.69 -0.64 7.39
C ASP A 184 6.06 0.58 8.06
N VAL A 185 6.63 1.76 7.80
CA VAL A 185 6.09 3.04 8.28
C VAL A 185 4.66 3.25 7.77
N GLU A 186 4.41 3.00 6.48
CA GLU A 186 3.04 3.03 5.91
C GLU A 186 2.08 2.11 6.66
N ARG A 187 2.48 0.84 6.86
CA ARG A 187 1.64 -0.17 7.50
C ARG A 187 1.36 0.15 8.95
N ALA A 188 2.32 0.66 9.70
CA ALA A 188 2.16 1.09 11.08
C ALA A 188 1.17 2.27 11.20
N LEU A 189 1.24 3.24 10.28
CA LEU A 189 0.28 4.36 10.21
C LEU A 189 -1.12 3.86 9.88
N TRP A 190 -1.26 3.00 8.87
CA TRP A 190 -2.56 2.42 8.52
C TRP A 190 -3.15 1.64 9.69
N SER A 191 -2.34 0.78 10.32
CA SER A 191 -2.72 -0.01 11.49
C SER A 191 -3.24 0.90 12.61
N SER A 192 -2.53 1.99 12.92
CA SER A 192 -2.92 2.96 13.93
C SER A 192 -4.24 3.66 13.59
N ALA A 193 -4.41 4.07 12.33
CA ALA A 193 -5.63 4.69 11.86
C ALA A 193 -6.84 3.73 11.89
N ILE A 194 -6.64 2.42 11.69
CA ILE A 194 -7.71 1.43 11.87
C ILE A 194 -8.12 1.30 13.34
N ALA A 195 -7.18 1.29 14.27
CA ALA A 195 -7.50 1.24 15.70
C ALA A 195 -8.29 2.47 16.20
N SER A 196 -8.03 3.63 15.60
CA SER A 196 -8.72 4.88 15.94
C SER A 196 -10.12 5.01 15.31
N LYS A 197 -10.53 4.10 14.40
CA LYS A 197 -11.88 4.12 13.82
C LYS A 197 -12.88 3.55 14.83
N PRO A 198 -14.01 4.22 15.10
CA PRO A 198 -15.05 3.66 15.97
C PRO A 198 -15.62 2.36 15.36
N PRO A 199 -16.02 1.39 16.18
CA PRO A 199 -16.62 0.15 15.68
C PRO A 199 -17.86 0.50 14.84
N LYS A 200 -17.97 -0.14 13.67
CA LYS A 200 -19.13 0.03 12.79
C LYS A 200 -20.36 -0.49 13.54
N ALA A 201 -21.33 0.38 13.81
CA ALA A 201 -22.60 -0.06 14.40
C ALA A 201 -23.22 -1.17 13.51
N PRO A 202 -23.78 -2.25 14.09
CA PRO A 202 -24.42 -3.30 13.31
C PRO A 202 -25.51 -2.67 12.46
N ALA A 203 -25.55 -3.02 11.17
CA ALA A 203 -26.55 -2.51 10.24
C ALA A 203 -27.94 -2.82 10.79
N GLY A 204 -28.62 -1.78 11.30
CA GLY A 204 -29.93 -1.90 11.90
C GLY A 204 -30.89 -2.56 10.91
N GLY A 205 -31.25 -3.81 11.20
CA GLY A 205 -32.24 -4.55 10.43
C GLY A 205 -33.52 -3.72 10.36
N LYS A 206 -33.94 -3.40 9.14
CA LYS A 206 -35.25 -2.79 8.89
C LYS A 206 -36.32 -3.72 9.48
N ARG A 207 -36.81 -3.38 10.67
CA ARG A 207 -38.07 -3.92 11.20
C ARG A 207 -39.18 -3.40 10.29
N LYS A 208 -39.65 -4.25 9.37
CA LYS A 208 -40.92 -4.04 8.68
C LYS A 208 -42.02 -4.04 9.75
N ARG A 209 -42.72 -2.93 9.88
CA ARG A 209 -44.06 -2.88 10.47
C ARG A 209 -45.07 -3.20 9.39
#